data_AF-A0A7C5J1Q1-F1
#
_entry.id   AF-A0A7C5J1Q1-F1
#
_cell.length_a   1.000
_cell.length_b   1.000
_cell.length_c   1.000
_cell.angle_alpha   90.00
_cell.angle_beta   90.00
_cell.angle_gamma   90.00
#
_symmetry.space_group_name_H-M   'P 1'
#
loop_
_entity.id
_entity.type
_entity.pdbx_description
1 polymer ?
#
loop_
_entity_poly.entity_id
_entity_poly.type
_entity_poly.pdbx_seq_one_letter_code
_entity_poly.pdbx_strand_id
1 'polypeptide(L)'
;MTEDNCTDGIDNDGDEFIDCADFDCEGTPDCPLPTENSDALCSDNMDNDEDGLTDCMDPSCYGHPDVTVCDETDCTDGMDNDGDGNTDCDDNDCAVDVACHDQMGGIEAGPGECTDNVDNDGDGFTDCEDFGCQASEPTCAVDQEDTAAECTDNVDSDGDGFTDCADFSCQYDAGGICPETNDAECSDGIDNGNDMGMFVDCQDFSCQRSKAVTVCEGHAVTCADGIDNDGNGFTDCDDFACRNCEGNNPYRAPTCLPCN
;
A
#
# COMPACT_ATOMS: atom_id res chain seq x y z
N MET A 1 36.07 -35.98 -0.49
CA MET A 1 35.82 -36.97 0.58
C MET A 1 35.12 -36.15 1.62
N THR A 2 35.76 -35.62 2.65
CA THR A 2 35.41 -34.31 3.22
C THR A 2 36.69 -33.81 3.85
N GLU A 3 37.16 -32.63 3.45
CA GLU A 3 38.37 -32.01 3.98
C GLU A 3 38.15 -31.58 5.45
N ASP A 4 38.98 -32.10 6.36
CA ASP A 4 38.83 -31.88 7.80
C ASP A 4 39.55 -30.59 8.25
N ASN A 5 40.51 -30.08 7.45
CA ASN A 5 41.27 -28.88 7.78
C ASN A 5 41.69 -28.08 6.53
N CYS A 6 41.18 -26.86 6.43
CA CYS A 6 41.33 -26.00 5.26
C CYS A 6 42.53 -25.03 5.32
N THR A 7 43.49 -25.23 6.24
CA THR A 7 44.60 -24.27 6.45
C THR A 7 45.98 -24.88 6.72
N ASP A 8 46.12 -26.21 6.69
CA ASP A 8 47.39 -26.85 7.09
C ASP A 8 48.33 -27.17 5.93
N GLY A 9 47.95 -26.86 4.70
CA GLY A 9 48.77 -27.08 3.51
C GLY A 9 48.88 -28.55 3.13
N ILE A 10 47.94 -29.40 3.59
CA ILE A 10 47.87 -30.83 3.33
C ILE A 10 46.50 -31.15 2.73
N ASP A 11 46.50 -32.04 1.74
CA ASP A 11 45.31 -32.73 1.24
C ASP A 11 44.96 -33.84 2.23
N ASN A 12 44.00 -33.60 3.13
CA ASN A 12 43.67 -34.57 4.20
C ASN A 12 42.62 -35.60 3.75
N ASP A 13 41.99 -35.37 2.62
CA ASP A 13 40.90 -36.19 2.10
C ASP A 13 41.31 -37.10 0.91
N GLY A 14 42.46 -36.76 0.30
CA GLY A 14 43.20 -37.51 -0.71
C GLY A 14 42.77 -37.26 -2.16
N ASP A 15 42.14 -36.13 -2.49
CA ASP A 15 41.59 -35.83 -3.82
C ASP A 15 42.46 -34.93 -4.72
N GLU A 16 43.67 -34.62 -4.26
CA GLU A 16 44.71 -33.77 -4.88
C GLU A 16 44.48 -32.26 -4.78
N PHE A 17 43.40 -31.80 -4.15
CA PHE A 17 43.19 -30.40 -3.82
C PHE A 17 43.64 -30.11 -2.38
N ILE A 18 44.10 -28.89 -2.10
CA ILE A 18 44.73 -28.51 -0.82
C ILE A 18 44.11 -27.20 -0.32
N ASP A 19 43.70 -27.16 0.95
CA ASP A 19 43.16 -25.97 1.63
C ASP A 19 42.05 -25.31 0.79
N CYS A 20 42.10 -23.99 0.56
CA CYS A 20 41.09 -23.26 -0.22
C CYS A 20 41.06 -23.58 -1.73
N ALA A 21 41.98 -24.42 -2.22
CA ALA A 21 41.85 -24.98 -3.56
C ALA A 21 40.95 -26.24 -3.59
N ASP A 22 40.61 -26.78 -2.42
CA ASP A 22 39.67 -27.89 -2.25
C ASP A 22 38.22 -27.38 -2.18
N PHE A 23 37.35 -28.01 -2.99
CA PHE A 23 35.93 -27.72 -3.04
C PHE A 23 35.22 -28.07 -1.71
N ASP A 24 35.71 -29.06 -0.97
CA ASP A 24 35.19 -29.44 0.35
C ASP A 24 35.49 -28.36 1.42
N CYS A 25 36.39 -27.40 1.12
CA CYS A 25 36.73 -26.24 1.96
C CYS A 25 36.01 -24.94 1.61
N GLU A 26 35.28 -24.91 0.50
CA GLU A 26 34.62 -23.71 -0.01
C GLU A 26 33.53 -23.20 0.97
N GLY A 27 33.57 -21.89 1.28
CA GLY A 27 32.62 -21.27 2.21
C GLY A 27 32.87 -21.53 3.69
N THR A 28 33.99 -22.19 4.04
CA THR A 28 34.43 -22.31 5.44
C THR A 28 35.00 -20.97 5.96
N PRO A 29 35.06 -20.72 7.28
CA PRO A 29 35.68 -19.51 7.81
C PRO A 29 37.15 -19.30 7.41
N ASP A 30 37.82 -20.40 7.08
CA ASP A 30 39.22 -20.42 6.65
C ASP A 30 39.37 -20.13 5.15
N CYS A 31 38.34 -20.45 4.37
CA CYS A 31 38.24 -20.21 2.93
C CYS A 31 36.87 -19.60 2.62
N PRO A 32 36.64 -18.34 3.02
CA PRO A 32 35.38 -17.67 2.75
C PRO A 32 35.16 -17.62 1.25
N LEU A 33 33.91 -17.80 0.84
CA LEU A 33 33.54 -17.52 -0.55
C LEU A 33 33.97 -16.08 -0.89
N PRO A 34 34.45 -15.83 -2.11
CA PRO A 34 34.58 -14.47 -2.57
C PRO A 34 33.18 -13.82 -2.54
N THR A 35 33.10 -12.56 -2.13
CA THR A 35 31.83 -11.87 -1.86
C THR A 35 31.82 -10.54 -2.57
N GLU A 36 30.68 -10.17 -3.16
CA GLU A 36 30.45 -8.89 -3.81
C GLU A 36 29.26 -8.18 -3.15
N ASN A 37 29.40 -7.78 -1.88
CA ASN A 37 28.27 -7.32 -1.08
C ASN A 37 28.55 -6.05 -0.26
N SER A 38 29.39 -5.18 -0.81
CA SER A 38 29.69 -3.86 -0.22
C SER A 38 29.81 -2.81 -1.32
N ASP A 39 29.52 -1.55 -1.01
CA ASP A 39 29.62 -0.44 -1.98
C ASP A 39 30.94 -0.44 -2.76
N ALA A 40 32.06 -0.76 -2.10
CA ALA A 40 33.38 -0.73 -2.72
C ALA A 40 33.65 -1.87 -3.70
N LEU A 41 32.93 -2.98 -3.57
CA LEU A 41 33.01 -4.15 -4.45
C LEU A 41 31.98 -4.01 -5.57
N CYS A 42 30.76 -3.59 -5.22
CA CYS A 42 29.66 -3.35 -6.15
C CYS A 42 29.79 -2.08 -7.01
N SER A 43 30.98 -1.48 -7.12
CA SER A 43 31.23 -0.30 -7.96
C SER A 43 32.66 -0.23 -8.53
N ASP A 44 33.38 -1.36 -8.51
CA ASP A 44 34.78 -1.43 -8.95
C ASP A 44 34.97 -2.00 -10.36
N ASN A 45 33.87 -2.36 -11.05
CA ASN A 45 33.84 -2.96 -12.38
C ASN A 45 34.54 -4.32 -12.45
N MET A 46 34.57 -5.06 -11.34
CA MET A 46 35.10 -6.42 -11.26
C MET A 46 34.03 -7.37 -10.73
N ASP A 47 34.09 -8.60 -11.22
CA ASP A 47 33.31 -9.75 -10.73
C ASP A 47 34.08 -10.29 -9.52
N ASN A 48 33.74 -9.83 -8.32
CA ASN A 48 34.47 -10.12 -7.09
C ASN A 48 34.06 -11.46 -6.49
N ASP A 49 32.89 -12.00 -6.84
CA ASP A 49 32.42 -13.32 -6.41
C ASP A 49 32.62 -14.45 -7.45
N GLU A 50 33.09 -14.09 -8.65
CA GLU A 50 33.41 -14.95 -9.79
C GLU A 50 32.19 -15.69 -10.39
N ASP A 51 30.97 -15.15 -10.24
CA ASP A 51 29.74 -15.74 -10.76
C ASP A 51 29.41 -15.37 -12.23
N GLY A 52 30.13 -14.36 -12.76
CA GLY A 52 30.03 -13.88 -14.14
C GLY A 52 29.20 -12.60 -14.31
N LEU A 53 28.68 -12.03 -13.23
CA LEU A 53 28.06 -10.71 -13.18
C LEU A 53 29.02 -9.71 -12.52
N THR A 54 28.72 -8.41 -12.60
CA THR A 54 29.62 -7.36 -12.12
C THR A 54 28.81 -6.20 -11.58
N ASP A 55 29.26 -5.65 -10.45
CA ASP A 55 28.68 -4.49 -9.78
C ASP A 55 27.16 -4.67 -9.56
N CYS A 56 26.35 -3.65 -9.82
CA CYS A 56 24.91 -3.69 -9.57
C CYS A 56 24.12 -4.64 -10.49
N MET A 57 24.76 -5.18 -11.53
CA MET A 57 24.20 -6.31 -12.29
C MET A 57 24.33 -7.65 -11.55
N ASP A 58 25.10 -7.69 -10.47
CA ASP A 58 25.34 -8.84 -9.63
C ASP A 58 24.25 -8.99 -8.54
N PRO A 59 23.57 -10.15 -8.43
CA PRO A 59 22.59 -10.43 -7.39
C PRO A 59 23.13 -10.39 -5.95
N SER A 60 24.45 -10.53 -5.76
CA SER A 60 25.13 -10.34 -4.48
C SER A 60 25.16 -8.87 -4.05
N CYS A 61 25.10 -7.95 -5.02
CA CYS A 61 24.98 -6.51 -4.81
C CYS A 61 23.52 -6.06 -4.71
N TYR A 62 22.68 -6.51 -5.64
CA TYR A 62 21.29 -6.09 -5.77
C TYR A 62 20.47 -6.39 -4.50
N GLY A 63 19.99 -5.33 -3.83
CA GLY A 63 19.17 -5.44 -2.62
C GLY A 63 19.90 -5.91 -1.36
N HIS A 64 21.23 -5.94 -1.36
CA HIS A 64 22.00 -6.23 -0.16
C HIS A 64 21.94 -5.03 0.82
N PRO A 65 21.60 -5.23 2.11
CA PRO A 65 21.31 -4.12 3.04
C PRO A 65 22.51 -3.22 3.35
N ASP A 66 23.73 -3.68 3.06
CA ASP A 66 24.98 -2.93 3.24
C ASP A 66 25.53 -2.35 1.92
N VAL A 67 24.77 -2.46 0.82
CA VAL A 67 25.08 -1.90 -0.50
C VAL A 67 24.04 -0.81 -0.78
N THR A 68 24.52 0.40 -1.04
CA THR A 68 23.72 1.61 -1.33
C THR A 68 24.08 2.21 -2.69
N VAL A 69 25.22 1.81 -3.26
CA VAL A 69 25.63 2.24 -4.60
C VAL A 69 24.73 1.68 -5.71
N CYS A 70 23.96 0.63 -5.39
CA CYS A 70 23.01 0.00 -6.28
C CYS A 70 21.55 0.42 -6.03
N ASP A 71 21.34 1.51 -5.29
CA ASP A 71 20.02 2.12 -5.20
C ASP A 71 19.95 3.26 -6.22
N GLU A 72 18.91 3.25 -7.05
CA GLU A 72 18.63 4.32 -8.00
C GLU A 72 18.13 5.57 -7.25
N THR A 73 19.07 6.28 -6.61
CA THR A 73 18.81 7.46 -5.76
C THR A 73 19.27 8.78 -6.40
N ASP A 74 20.06 8.72 -7.46
CA ASP A 74 20.47 9.88 -8.25
C ASP A 74 19.83 9.80 -9.63
N CYS A 75 18.55 10.15 -9.68
CA CYS A 75 17.73 10.06 -10.87
C CYS A 75 18.04 11.12 -11.96
N THR A 76 19.27 11.65 -11.99
CA THR A 76 19.70 12.68 -12.94
C THR A 76 21.14 12.55 -13.44
N ASP A 77 21.84 11.48 -13.07
CA ASP A 77 23.26 11.33 -13.37
C ASP A 77 23.53 10.63 -14.72
N GLY A 78 22.48 10.14 -15.37
CA GLY A 78 22.55 9.47 -16.67
C GLY A 78 23.04 8.04 -16.60
N MET A 79 23.04 7.42 -15.42
CA MET A 79 23.48 6.06 -15.16
C MET A 79 22.30 5.19 -14.69
N ASP A 80 22.50 3.88 -14.77
CA ASP A 80 21.59 2.82 -14.33
C ASP A 80 22.25 2.28 -13.05
N ASN A 81 21.97 2.92 -11.92
CA ASN A 81 22.71 2.68 -10.70
C ASN A 81 22.23 1.39 -10.03
N ASP A 82 20.98 0.98 -10.20
CA ASP A 82 20.46 -0.27 -9.66
C ASP A 82 20.62 -1.51 -10.56
N GLY A 83 20.97 -1.28 -11.84
CA GLY A 83 21.27 -2.29 -12.81
C GLY A 83 20.06 -2.99 -13.43
N ASP A 84 18.87 -2.41 -13.36
CA ASP A 84 17.65 -3.02 -13.91
C ASP A 84 17.50 -2.84 -15.43
N GLY A 85 18.34 -1.98 -16.03
CA GLY A 85 18.37 -1.65 -17.45
C GLY A 85 17.65 -0.34 -17.82
N ASN A 86 17.05 0.35 -16.84
CA ASN A 86 16.50 1.70 -16.98
C ASN A 86 17.48 2.71 -16.37
N THR A 87 17.34 3.99 -16.70
CA THR A 87 18.27 5.03 -16.25
C THR A 87 17.48 6.26 -15.83
N ASP A 88 17.87 6.90 -14.74
CA ASP A 88 17.25 8.14 -14.26
C ASP A 88 15.70 8.01 -14.25
N CYS A 89 15.01 8.93 -14.91
CA CYS A 89 13.56 9.04 -14.95
C CYS A 89 12.87 8.01 -15.84
N ASP A 90 13.62 7.26 -16.65
CA ASP A 90 13.08 6.09 -17.32
C ASP A 90 12.99 4.90 -16.34
N ASP A 91 13.59 5.02 -15.15
CA ASP A 91 13.53 4.04 -14.06
C ASP A 91 12.27 4.18 -13.19
N ASN A 92 11.67 3.05 -12.81
CA ASN A 92 10.51 3.05 -11.91
C ASN A 92 10.88 3.35 -10.46
N ASP A 93 12.11 3.07 -10.05
CA ASP A 93 12.60 3.39 -8.71
C ASP A 93 12.76 4.91 -8.51
N CYS A 94 12.90 5.65 -9.62
CA CYS A 94 12.87 7.11 -9.69
C CYS A 94 11.48 7.74 -9.84
N ALA A 95 10.40 6.94 -9.87
CA ALA A 95 9.05 7.45 -10.19
C ALA A 95 8.50 8.50 -9.20
N VAL A 96 9.07 8.58 -7.99
CA VAL A 96 8.71 9.58 -6.97
C VAL A 96 9.79 10.63 -6.72
N ASP A 97 10.89 10.57 -7.47
CA ASP A 97 11.97 11.56 -7.34
C ASP A 97 11.56 12.89 -7.99
N VAL A 98 11.71 13.96 -7.22
CA VAL A 98 11.35 15.33 -7.63
C VAL A 98 12.08 15.80 -8.88
N ALA A 99 13.25 15.24 -9.19
CA ALA A 99 14.00 15.55 -10.38
C ALA A 99 13.41 14.89 -11.64
N CYS A 100 12.71 13.77 -11.47
CA CYS A 100 12.05 13.05 -12.56
C CYS A 100 10.62 13.48 -12.82
N HIS A 101 10.02 14.18 -11.88
CA HIS A 101 8.73 14.81 -12.09
C HIS A 101 8.76 15.79 -13.29
N ASP A 102 9.87 16.47 -13.61
CA ASP A 102 9.94 17.39 -14.79
C ASP A 102 10.10 16.66 -16.15
N GLN A 103 10.55 15.40 -16.19
CA GLN A 103 10.80 14.68 -17.45
C GLN A 103 9.59 13.87 -17.94
N MET A 104 8.64 13.56 -17.05
CA MET A 104 7.29 13.09 -17.42
C MET A 104 6.23 14.20 -17.38
N GLY A 105 6.68 15.43 -17.11
CA GLY A 105 5.84 16.61 -17.15
C GLY A 105 5.34 17.04 -15.78
N GLY A 106 6.18 17.73 -15.01
CA GLY A 106 5.90 18.33 -13.70
C GLY A 106 5.07 17.53 -12.66
N ILE A 107 4.60 18.26 -11.65
CA ILE A 107 3.40 17.95 -10.88
C ILE A 107 2.56 19.21 -11.00
N GLU A 108 1.33 19.11 -11.48
CA GLU A 108 0.36 20.20 -11.44
C GLU A 108 -0.01 20.52 -9.98
N ALA A 109 0.80 21.32 -9.27
CA ALA A 109 0.62 21.60 -7.83
C ALA A 109 0.97 23.06 -7.46
N GLY A 110 1.33 23.89 -8.44
CA GLY A 110 1.65 25.28 -8.23
C GLY A 110 0.42 26.13 -7.92
N PRO A 111 0.58 27.29 -7.25
CA PRO A 111 -0.53 28.17 -6.91
C PRO A 111 -1.30 28.66 -8.14
N GLY A 112 -2.48 28.10 -8.35
CA GLY A 112 -3.39 28.43 -9.45
C GLY A 112 -3.19 27.58 -10.71
N GLU A 113 -2.26 26.62 -10.70
CA GLU A 113 -2.09 25.65 -11.79
C GLU A 113 -3.33 24.76 -11.87
N CYS A 114 -3.78 24.23 -10.73
CA CYS A 114 -4.96 23.37 -10.59
C CYS A 114 -6.35 23.97 -10.92
N THR A 115 -6.40 25.15 -11.53
CA THR A 115 -7.67 25.84 -11.84
C THR A 115 -7.63 26.65 -13.14
N ASP A 116 -6.52 26.58 -13.90
CA ASP A 116 -6.31 27.43 -15.07
C ASP A 116 -6.63 26.75 -16.42
N ASN A 117 -7.10 25.50 -16.38
CA ASN A 117 -7.48 24.67 -17.52
C ASN A 117 -6.29 24.43 -18.48
N VAL A 118 -5.09 24.41 -17.93
CA VAL A 118 -3.86 24.10 -18.66
C VAL A 118 -3.21 22.90 -18.01
N ASP A 119 -2.88 21.91 -18.83
CA ASP A 119 -2.00 20.80 -18.51
C ASP A 119 -0.60 21.38 -18.29
N ASN A 120 -0.36 21.88 -17.07
CA ASN A 120 0.84 22.65 -16.73
C ASN A 120 2.05 21.76 -16.54
N ASP A 121 1.81 20.46 -16.39
CA ASP A 121 2.79 19.47 -16.14
C ASP A 121 3.03 18.65 -17.44
N GLY A 122 2.00 18.33 -18.22
CA GLY A 122 2.09 17.77 -19.57
C GLY A 122 1.75 16.29 -19.63
N ASP A 123 1.17 15.73 -18.57
CA ASP A 123 0.82 14.31 -18.45
C ASP A 123 -0.51 13.94 -19.17
N GLY A 124 -1.23 14.97 -19.65
CA GLY A 124 -2.48 14.85 -20.40
C GLY A 124 -3.74 14.94 -19.54
N PHE A 125 -3.59 15.13 -18.23
CA PHE A 125 -4.64 15.54 -17.30
C PHE A 125 -4.58 17.06 -17.08
N THR A 126 -5.65 17.64 -16.57
CA THR A 126 -5.75 19.10 -16.38
C THR A 126 -6.50 19.41 -15.11
N ASP A 127 -6.04 20.41 -14.36
CA ASP A 127 -6.69 20.90 -13.14
C ASP A 127 -7.02 19.74 -12.17
N CYS A 128 -8.26 19.60 -11.72
CA CYS A 128 -8.64 18.58 -10.75
C CYS A 128 -8.76 17.16 -11.33
N GLU A 129 -8.63 16.99 -12.65
CA GLU A 129 -8.45 15.66 -13.25
C GLU A 129 -7.01 15.17 -13.11
N ASP A 130 -6.08 16.07 -12.74
CA ASP A 130 -4.66 15.80 -12.51
C ASP A 130 -4.42 15.28 -11.08
N PHE A 131 -3.62 14.22 -10.94
CA PHE A 131 -3.30 13.61 -9.64
C PHE A 131 -2.39 14.50 -8.77
N GLY A 132 -1.53 15.31 -9.39
CA GLY A 132 -0.74 16.33 -8.73
C GLY A 132 -1.59 17.35 -7.97
N CYS A 133 -2.73 17.71 -8.54
CA CYS A 133 -3.69 18.64 -7.94
C CYS A 133 -4.50 18.05 -6.78
N GLN A 134 -4.57 16.73 -6.66
CA GLN A 134 -5.23 16.06 -5.53
C GLN A 134 -4.42 16.14 -4.23
N ALA A 135 -3.10 16.33 -4.33
CA ALA A 135 -2.20 16.34 -3.18
C ALA A 135 -1.94 17.75 -2.60
N SER A 136 -2.20 18.83 -3.34
CA SER A 136 -1.81 20.20 -2.98
C SER A 136 -2.99 21.12 -2.64
N GLU A 137 -3.37 21.21 -1.36
CA GLU A 137 -4.31 22.20 -0.77
C GLU A 137 -5.74 22.21 -1.43
N PRO A 138 -6.77 22.81 -0.80
CA PRO A 138 -8.17 22.42 -1.03
C PRO A 138 -8.81 23.08 -2.26
N THR A 139 -8.05 23.31 -3.34
CA THR A 139 -8.61 23.92 -4.57
C THR A 139 -9.32 22.90 -5.46
N CYS A 140 -8.98 21.62 -5.30
CA CYS A 140 -9.72 20.49 -5.87
C CYS A 140 -10.57 19.77 -4.83
N ALA A 141 -10.95 20.47 -3.76
CA ALA A 141 -12.17 20.10 -3.09
C ALA A 141 -13.28 20.24 -4.14
N VAL A 142 -13.70 19.09 -4.69
CA VAL A 142 -15.10 18.89 -5.06
C VAL A 142 -15.91 19.54 -3.95
N ASP A 143 -16.91 20.35 -4.31
CA ASP A 143 -17.77 21.06 -3.36
C ASP A 143 -18.51 20.03 -2.47
N GLN A 144 -17.79 19.36 -1.56
CA GLN A 144 -18.23 18.13 -0.91
C GLN A 144 -19.57 18.38 -0.25
N GLU A 145 -20.51 17.48 -0.50
CA GLU A 145 -21.80 17.48 0.17
C GLU A 145 -21.59 17.02 1.62
N ASP A 146 -20.97 17.86 2.46
CA ASP A 146 -20.55 17.49 3.82
C ASP A 146 -21.22 18.34 4.91
N THR A 147 -21.97 19.38 4.52
CA THR A 147 -22.74 20.16 5.48
C THR A 147 -24.13 19.58 5.72
N ALA A 148 -24.59 19.75 6.95
CA ALA A 148 -25.95 19.41 7.36
C ALA A 148 -27.08 19.99 6.48
N ALA A 149 -26.82 21.10 5.79
CA ALA A 149 -27.82 21.74 4.94
C ALA A 149 -27.84 21.14 3.53
N GLU A 150 -26.67 20.82 3.00
CA GLU A 150 -26.51 20.19 1.68
C GLU A 150 -27.01 18.74 1.73
N CYS A 151 -26.68 18.00 2.80
CA CYS A 151 -27.13 16.61 2.98
C CYS A 151 -28.62 16.38 3.28
N THR A 152 -29.49 17.39 3.10
CA THR A 152 -30.95 17.25 3.32
C THR A 152 -31.84 18.00 2.34
N ASP A 153 -31.26 18.67 1.35
CA ASP A 153 -32.00 19.55 0.46
C ASP A 153 -32.34 18.91 -0.90
N ASN A 154 -31.97 17.64 -1.09
CA ASN A 154 -32.14 16.83 -2.31
C ASN A 154 -31.41 17.47 -3.52
N VAL A 155 -30.31 18.17 -3.27
CA VAL A 155 -29.48 18.78 -4.30
C VAL A 155 -28.09 18.17 -4.24
N ASP A 156 -27.70 17.58 -5.37
CA ASP A 156 -26.33 17.14 -5.68
C ASP A 156 -25.43 18.37 -5.68
N SER A 157 -24.85 18.68 -4.52
CA SER A 157 -24.13 19.93 -4.30
C SER A 157 -22.68 19.84 -4.80
N ASP A 158 -22.13 18.62 -4.84
CA ASP A 158 -20.77 18.33 -5.29
C ASP A 158 -20.69 17.86 -6.77
N GLY A 159 -21.83 17.51 -7.35
CA GLY A 159 -21.99 17.15 -8.76
C GLY A 159 -21.62 15.71 -9.10
N ASP A 160 -21.44 14.83 -8.11
CA ASP A 160 -21.01 13.44 -8.31
C ASP A 160 -22.15 12.48 -8.73
N GLY A 161 -23.38 12.99 -8.73
CA GLY A 161 -24.59 12.27 -9.13
C GLY A 161 -25.33 11.59 -7.98
N PHE A 162 -24.85 11.74 -6.75
CA PHE A 162 -25.53 11.35 -5.52
C PHE A 162 -26.12 12.59 -4.82
N THR A 163 -27.06 12.38 -3.90
CA THR A 163 -27.75 13.48 -3.20
C THR A 163 -28.09 13.05 -1.79
N ASP A 164 -28.03 13.98 -0.85
CA ASP A 164 -28.33 13.76 0.56
C ASP A 164 -27.60 12.51 1.10
N CYS A 165 -28.31 11.62 1.79
CA CYS A 165 -27.73 10.43 2.40
C CYS A 165 -27.27 9.34 1.43
N ALA A 166 -27.63 9.45 0.14
CA ALA A 166 -27.05 8.61 -0.89
C ALA A 166 -25.62 9.04 -1.26
N ASP A 167 -25.24 10.28 -0.92
CA ASP A 167 -23.90 10.83 -1.15
C ASP A 167 -22.91 10.32 -0.08
N PHE A 168 -21.73 9.88 -0.51
CA PHE A 168 -20.69 9.37 0.38
C PHE A 168 -20.09 10.48 1.26
N SER A 169 -20.02 11.71 0.77
CA SER A 169 -19.57 12.91 1.49
C SER A 169 -20.47 13.18 2.71
N CYS A 170 -21.79 12.94 2.56
CA CYS A 170 -22.77 13.09 3.64
C CYS A 170 -22.66 12.03 4.74
N GLN A 171 -21.96 10.92 4.50
CA GLN A 171 -21.83 9.82 5.46
C GLN A 171 -20.78 10.08 6.55
N TYR A 172 -19.83 11.02 6.35
CA TYR A 172 -18.71 11.22 7.27
C TYR A 172 -18.82 12.45 8.17
N ASP A 173 -19.38 13.57 7.70
CA ASP A 173 -19.31 14.85 8.45
C ASP A 173 -20.64 15.62 8.65
N ALA A 174 -21.76 15.13 8.14
CA ALA A 174 -23.04 15.85 8.24
C ALA A 174 -23.79 15.60 9.57
N GLY A 175 -23.19 15.96 10.72
CA GLY A 175 -23.93 16.24 11.97
C GLY A 175 -24.90 15.17 12.50
N GLY A 176 -24.82 13.92 12.02
CA GLY A 176 -25.74 12.83 12.36
C GLY A 176 -27.12 12.90 11.69
N ILE A 177 -27.21 13.39 10.45
CA ILE A 177 -28.50 13.69 9.81
C ILE A 177 -29.04 12.54 8.94
N CYS A 178 -28.22 11.59 8.52
CA CYS A 178 -28.68 10.35 7.87
C CYS A 178 -29.23 9.36 8.90
N PRO A 179 -30.55 9.17 8.98
CA PRO A 179 -31.17 8.49 10.11
C PRO A 179 -31.42 7.00 9.84
N GLU A 180 -30.41 6.17 10.09
CA GLU A 180 -30.56 4.73 10.43
C GLU A 180 -29.41 4.31 11.34
N THR A 181 -29.41 4.82 12.57
CA THR A 181 -28.22 4.71 13.42
C THR A 181 -28.48 4.01 14.74
N ASN A 182 -29.64 3.37 14.90
CA ASN A 182 -29.95 2.60 16.09
C ASN A 182 -30.58 1.24 15.75
N ASP A 183 -30.47 0.29 16.70
CA ASP A 183 -30.94 -1.08 16.53
C ASP A 183 -32.40 -1.20 16.06
N ALA A 184 -33.28 -0.29 16.47
CA ALA A 184 -34.69 -0.38 16.12
C ALA A 184 -34.95 0.00 14.66
N GLU A 185 -34.19 0.94 14.11
CA GLU A 185 -34.27 1.35 12.71
C GLU A 185 -33.52 0.38 11.81
N CYS A 186 -32.46 -0.26 12.31
CA CYS A 186 -31.66 -1.24 11.56
C CYS A 186 -32.17 -2.70 11.68
N SER A 187 -33.42 -2.91 12.08
CA SER A 187 -34.01 -4.26 12.19
C SER A 187 -35.52 -4.33 12.00
N ASP A 188 -36.15 -3.27 11.47
CA ASP A 188 -37.60 -3.18 11.31
C ASP A 188 -38.12 -3.49 9.90
N GLY A 189 -37.22 -3.72 8.95
CA GLY A 189 -37.54 -4.04 7.55
C GLY A 189 -38.01 -2.84 6.74
N ILE A 190 -37.70 -1.63 7.18
CA ILE A 190 -38.04 -0.36 6.53
C ILE A 190 -36.75 0.44 6.31
N ASP A 191 -36.62 1.03 5.12
CA ASP A 191 -35.64 2.11 4.89
C ASP A 191 -36.17 3.38 5.59
N ASN A 192 -35.55 3.67 6.72
CA ASN A 192 -35.70 4.86 7.53
C ASN A 192 -34.64 5.93 7.17
N GLY A 193 -33.64 5.56 6.38
CA GLY A 193 -32.42 6.30 6.03
C GLY A 193 -32.53 7.28 4.88
N ASN A 194 -33.72 7.37 4.27
CA ASN A 194 -34.09 8.34 3.24
C ASN A 194 -33.13 8.45 2.04
N ASP A 195 -32.34 7.41 1.81
CA ASP A 195 -31.29 7.26 0.77
C ASP A 195 -31.86 6.79 -0.59
N MET A 196 -33.16 6.99 -0.80
CA MET A 196 -33.93 6.47 -1.94
C MET A 196 -34.11 4.93 -1.99
N GLY A 197 -33.86 4.23 -0.88
CA GLY A 197 -34.35 2.87 -0.64
C GLY A 197 -33.66 1.80 -1.45
N MET A 198 -32.34 1.91 -1.62
CA MET A 198 -31.55 0.85 -2.25
C MET A 198 -31.30 -0.31 -1.29
N PHE A 199 -31.19 -0.06 0.01
CA PHE A 199 -30.94 -1.07 1.02
C PHE A 199 -31.79 -0.84 2.28
N VAL A 200 -31.93 -1.87 3.12
CA VAL A 200 -32.82 -1.86 4.30
C VAL A 200 -32.10 -2.56 5.43
N ASP A 201 -32.26 -2.06 6.66
CA ASP A 201 -31.66 -2.63 7.86
C ASP A 201 -30.13 -2.83 7.72
N CYS A 202 -29.60 -3.99 8.12
CA CYS A 202 -28.17 -4.29 8.06
C CYS A 202 -27.57 -4.43 6.66
N GLN A 203 -28.39 -4.37 5.60
CA GLN A 203 -27.89 -4.24 4.23
C GLN A 203 -27.59 -2.78 3.89
N ASP A 204 -28.10 -1.84 4.68
CA ASP A 204 -27.78 -0.43 4.59
C ASP A 204 -26.41 -0.15 5.24
N PHE A 205 -25.58 0.59 4.51
CA PHE A 205 -24.24 0.93 4.96
C PHE A 205 -24.23 1.85 6.19
N SER A 206 -25.27 2.67 6.36
CA SER A 206 -25.52 3.51 7.53
C SER A 206 -25.64 2.67 8.80
N CYS A 207 -26.36 1.55 8.71
CA CYS A 207 -26.48 0.58 9.78
C CYS A 207 -25.18 -0.17 10.07
N GLN A 208 -24.44 -0.58 9.02
CA GLN A 208 -23.15 -1.28 9.18
C GLN A 208 -22.05 -0.42 9.82
N ARG A 209 -22.13 0.90 9.67
CA ARG A 209 -21.09 1.83 10.16
C ARG A 209 -21.44 2.54 11.45
N SER A 210 -22.70 2.53 11.86
CA SER A 210 -23.10 3.16 13.12
C SER A 210 -22.57 2.38 14.32
N LYS A 211 -21.76 3.03 15.16
CA LYS A 211 -21.30 2.48 16.45
C LYS A 211 -22.42 2.28 17.47
N ALA A 212 -23.60 2.84 17.22
CA ALA A 212 -24.78 2.69 18.06
C ALA A 212 -25.67 1.52 17.60
N VAL A 213 -25.36 0.89 16.47
CA VAL A 213 -26.01 -0.31 15.96
C VAL A 213 -25.20 -1.54 16.39
N THR A 214 -25.87 -2.44 17.08
CA THR A 214 -25.33 -3.70 17.60
C THR A 214 -26.07 -4.92 17.05
N VAL A 215 -27.18 -4.70 16.33
CA VAL A 215 -27.95 -5.77 15.67
C VAL A 215 -27.30 -6.28 14.38
N CYS A 216 -26.48 -5.45 13.72
CA CYS A 216 -25.77 -5.80 12.48
C CYS A 216 -24.40 -6.45 12.72
N GLU A 217 -23.89 -7.11 11.69
CA GLU A 217 -22.60 -7.80 11.73
C GLU A 217 -21.45 -6.82 11.99
N GLY A 218 -20.42 -7.22 12.75
CA GLY A 218 -19.29 -6.36 13.13
C GLY A 218 -19.23 -5.93 14.61
N HIS A 219 -20.11 -6.46 15.46
CA HIS A 219 -20.11 -6.21 16.90
C HIS A 219 -19.79 -7.48 17.70
N ALA A 220 -19.28 -7.32 18.93
CA ALA A 220 -18.81 -8.45 19.77
C ALA A 220 -19.86 -9.54 20.03
N VAL A 221 -21.15 -9.23 19.93
CA VAL A 221 -22.25 -10.17 20.14
C VAL A 221 -22.73 -10.82 18.84
N THR A 222 -22.54 -10.18 17.68
CA THR A 222 -22.96 -10.68 16.36
C THR A 222 -21.85 -11.52 15.73
N CYS A 223 -20.59 -11.11 15.88
CA CYS A 223 -19.42 -11.83 15.36
C CYS A 223 -19.07 -13.16 16.08
N ALA A 224 -19.97 -13.72 16.89
CA ALA A 224 -19.75 -14.98 17.61
C ALA A 224 -21.05 -15.76 17.92
N ASP A 225 -22.19 -15.38 17.31
CA ASP A 225 -23.48 -16.01 17.58
C ASP A 225 -23.88 -17.09 16.57
N GLY A 226 -23.11 -17.25 15.48
CA GLY A 226 -23.36 -18.24 14.43
C GLY A 226 -24.50 -17.88 13.50
N ILE A 227 -24.91 -16.62 13.47
CA ILE A 227 -25.95 -16.07 12.60
C ILE A 227 -25.29 -15.16 11.56
N ASP A 228 -25.95 -15.03 10.42
CA ASP A 228 -25.59 -14.07 9.36
C ASP A 228 -26.46 -12.83 9.60
N ASN A 229 -25.95 -11.89 10.40
CA ASN A 229 -26.77 -10.80 10.95
C ASN A 229 -27.03 -9.69 9.93
N ASP A 230 -26.22 -9.60 8.86
CA ASP A 230 -26.41 -8.66 7.77
C ASP A 230 -27.02 -9.29 6.49
N GLY A 231 -27.11 -10.63 6.43
CA GLY A 231 -27.73 -11.38 5.35
C GLY A 231 -26.86 -11.49 4.10
N ASN A 232 -25.55 -11.25 4.19
CA ASN A 232 -24.63 -11.26 3.06
C ASN A 232 -24.14 -12.68 2.68
N GLY A 233 -24.53 -13.69 3.45
CA GLY A 233 -24.19 -15.10 3.24
C GLY A 233 -22.95 -15.59 3.99
N PHE A 234 -22.33 -14.74 4.83
CA PHE A 234 -21.21 -15.06 5.68
C PHE A 234 -21.62 -14.96 7.16
N THR A 235 -20.92 -15.68 8.04
CA THR A 235 -21.26 -15.74 9.47
C THR A 235 -20.01 -15.52 10.30
N ASP A 236 -20.12 -14.75 11.37
CA ASP A 236 -19.05 -14.52 12.34
C ASP A 236 -17.70 -14.16 11.64
N CYS A 237 -16.65 -14.94 11.90
CA CYS A 237 -15.30 -14.77 11.37
C CYS A 237 -15.14 -14.94 9.86
N ASP A 238 -16.09 -15.59 9.20
CA ASP A 238 -16.09 -15.69 7.74
C ASP A 238 -16.59 -14.37 7.11
N ASP A 239 -17.22 -13.50 7.91
CA ASP A 239 -17.70 -12.19 7.50
C ASP A 239 -16.60 -11.11 7.54
N PHE A 240 -16.58 -10.24 6.52
CA PHE A 240 -15.64 -9.13 6.50
C PHE A 240 -15.91 -8.10 7.59
N ALA A 241 -17.17 -7.83 7.93
CA ALA A 241 -17.56 -6.90 8.98
C ALA A 241 -16.93 -7.28 10.33
N CYS A 242 -16.76 -8.58 10.57
CA CYS A 242 -16.13 -9.10 11.79
C CYS A 242 -14.60 -9.08 11.80
N ARG A 243 -13.94 -8.77 10.67
CA ARG A 243 -12.48 -8.59 10.65
C ARG A 243 -12.02 -7.35 11.43
N ASN A 244 -12.89 -6.35 11.61
CA ASN A 244 -12.63 -5.13 12.39
C ASN A 244 -13.74 -4.90 13.43
N CYS A 245 -13.91 -5.85 14.36
CA CYS A 245 -14.93 -5.80 15.40
C CYS A 245 -14.88 -4.50 16.24
N GLU A 246 -16.02 -3.82 16.38
CA GLU A 246 -16.14 -2.49 17.02
C GLU A 246 -15.24 -1.40 16.38
N GLY A 247 -14.86 -1.56 15.11
CA GLY A 247 -13.96 -0.65 14.39
C GLY A 247 -12.51 -0.69 14.88
N ASN A 248 -12.13 -1.69 15.66
CA ASN A 248 -10.76 -1.89 16.14
C ASN A 248 -10.12 -3.11 15.49
N ASN A 249 -8.80 -3.04 15.28
CA ASN A 249 -8.00 -4.18 14.90
C ASN A 249 -8.23 -5.33 15.92
N PRO A 250 -8.50 -6.57 15.48
CA PRO A 250 -8.85 -7.71 16.34
C PRO A 250 -7.77 -8.07 17.37
N TYR A 251 -6.53 -7.59 17.20
CA TYR A 251 -5.48 -7.72 18.21
C TYR A 251 -5.56 -6.73 19.39
N ARG A 252 -6.54 -5.79 19.38
CA ARG A 252 -6.73 -4.75 20.41
C ARG A 252 -8.13 -4.69 21.03
N ALA A 253 -9.10 -5.47 20.55
CA ALA A 253 -10.45 -5.56 21.11
C ALA A 253 -10.60 -6.83 21.98
N PRO A 254 -10.64 -6.74 23.32
CA PRO A 254 -10.73 -7.90 24.21
C PRO A 254 -12.11 -8.59 24.22
N THR A 255 -13.08 -8.06 23.47
CA THR A 255 -14.49 -8.47 23.48
C THR A 255 -14.87 -9.42 22.34
N CYS A 256 -14.06 -9.53 21.29
CA CYS A 256 -14.34 -10.38 20.13
C CYS A 256 -13.33 -11.53 20.09
N LEU A 257 -13.81 -12.77 19.89
CA LEU A 257 -12.94 -13.94 19.78
C LEU A 257 -12.02 -13.77 18.56
N PRO A 258 -10.71 -14.06 18.67
CA PRO A 258 -9.83 -13.98 17.52
C PRO A 258 -10.24 -15.05 16.50
N CYS A 259 -10.62 -14.59 15.31
CA CYS A 259 -10.76 -15.40 14.12
C CYS A 259 -9.37 -15.93 13.74
N ASN A 260 -9.15 -17.25 13.87
CA ASN A 260 -7.88 -17.89 13.50
C ASN A 260 -7.80 -18.10 12.00
#